data_AF-A0A8C3UTW8-F1
#
_entry.id   AF-A0A8C3UTW8-F1
#
_cell.length_a   1.000
_cell.length_b   1.000
_cell.length_c   1.000
_cell.angle_alpha   90.00
_cell.angle_beta   90.00
_cell.angle_gamma   90.00
#
_symmetry.space_group_name_H-M   'P 1'
#
loop_
_entity.id
_entity.type
_entity.pdbx_description
1 polymer ?
#
loop_
_entity_poly.entity_id
_entity_poly.type
_entity_poly.pdbx_seq_one_letter_code
_entity_poly.pdbx_strand_id
1 'polypeptide(L)' 'LDEANVDAMFSLLDVLGQGFIRPAQYREALKTLGLSTEDLELEDDDAITLDVFKEGICTDPLSLQAFARRF' A
#
# COMPACT_ATOMS: atom_id res chain seq x y z
N LEU A 1 9.81 4.69 -9.31
CA LEU A 1 8.48 5.33 -9.26
C LEU A 1 8.64 6.75 -8.83
N ASP A 2 7.73 7.61 -9.25
CA ASP A 2 7.64 8.96 -8.72
C ASP A 2 6.88 8.91 -7.39
N GLU A 3 7.34 9.64 -6.38
CA GLU A 3 6.67 9.75 -5.07
C GLU A 3 5.19 10.12 -5.22
N ALA A 4 4.88 10.97 -6.21
CA ALA A 4 3.52 11.38 -6.53
C ALA A 4 2.58 10.22 -6.88
N ASN A 5 3.08 9.15 -7.52
CA ASN A 5 2.26 7.99 -7.86
C ASN A 5 1.96 7.14 -6.62
N VAL A 6 2.91 7.04 -5.69
CA VAL A 6 2.75 6.30 -4.43
C VAL A 6 1.83 7.06 -3.46
N ASP A 7 1.95 8.38 -3.40
CA ASP A 7 1.08 9.24 -2.59
C ASP A 7 -0.38 9.18 -3.06
N ALA A 8 -0.61 9.17 -4.37
CA ALA A 8 -1.94 9.01 -4.95
C ALA A 8 -2.55 7.64 -4.61
N MET A 9 -1.74 6.58 -4.68
CA MET A 9 -2.18 5.23 -4.29
C MET A 9 -2.55 5.16 -2.82
N PHE A 10 -1.74 5.73 -1.94
CA PHE A 10 -2.03 5.78 -0.51
C PHE A 10 -3.31 6.57 -0.22
N SER A 11 -3.49 7.70 -0.89
CA SER A 11 -4.69 8.53 -0.75
C SER A 11 -5.98 7.81 -1.20
N LEU A 12 -5.88 6.87 -2.13
CA LEU A 12 -7.02 6.03 -2.53
C LEU A 12 -7.39 4.98 -1.46
N LEU A 13 -6.43 4.55 -0.65
CA LEU A 13 -6.62 3.58 0.42
C LEU A 13 -7.04 4.25 1.74
N ASP A 14 -6.54 5.46 1.98
CA ASP A 14 -6.95 6.33 3.07
C ASP A 14 -8.26 7.07 2.74
N VAL A 15 -9.33 6.30 2.53
CA VAL A 15 -10.66 6.84 2.18
C VAL A 15 -11.19 7.81 3.24
N LEU A 16 -10.72 7.68 4.49
CA LEU A 16 -11.11 8.53 5.61
C LEU A 16 -10.26 9.81 5.72
N GLY A 17 -9.15 9.92 4.97
CA GLY A 17 -8.24 11.07 5.01
C GLY A 17 -7.58 11.26 6.37
N GLN A 18 -7.37 10.17 7.12
CA GLN A 18 -6.84 10.20 8.48
C GLN A 18 -5.30 10.18 8.51
N GLY A 19 -4.64 10.03 7.35
CA GLY A 19 -3.19 9.98 7.19
C GLY A 19 -2.57 8.60 7.45
N PHE A 20 -3.41 7.59 7.71
CA PHE A 20 -3.00 6.20 7.92
C PHE A 20 -4.07 5.24 7.41
N ILE A 21 -3.64 4.07 6.95
CA ILE A 21 -4.56 2.99 6.56
C ILE A 21 -4.41 1.84 7.55
N ARG A 22 -5.50 1.10 7.74
CA ARG A 22 -5.45 -0.12 8.55
C ARG A 22 -4.83 -1.27 7.74
N PRO A 23 -4.22 -2.26 8.41
CA PRO A 23 -3.58 -3.39 7.75
C PRO A 23 -4.58 -4.22 6.94
N ALA A 24 -5.82 -4.32 7.42
CA ALA A 24 -6.92 -4.92 6.67
C ALA A 24 -7.14 -4.23 5.31
N GLN A 25 -7.16 -2.89 5.28
CA GLN A 25 -7.34 -2.11 4.05
C GLN A 25 -6.14 -2.27 3.12
N TYR A 26 -4.93 -2.25 3.67
CA TYR A 26 -3.71 -2.48 2.90
C TYR A 26 -3.67 -3.89 2.29
N ARG A 27 -4.01 -4.93 3.06
CA ARG A 27 -4.09 -6.31 2.57
C ARG A 27 -5.14 -6.48 1.47
N GLU A 28 -6.32 -5.87 1.62
CA GLU A 28 -7.36 -5.90 0.59
C GLU A 28 -6.93 -5.18 -0.69
N ALA A 29 -6.22 -4.05 -0.56
CA ALA A 29 -5.63 -3.37 -1.70
C ALA A 29 -4.64 -4.26 -2.44
N LEU A 30 -3.69 -4.85 -1.71
CA LEU A 30 -2.70 -5.79 -2.25
C LEU A 30 -3.34 -6.98 -2.96
N LYS A 31 -4.36 -7.61 -2.35
CA LYS A 31 -5.14 -8.68 -2.99
C LYS A 31 -5.81 -8.26 -4.28
N THR A 32 -6.40 -7.06 -4.32
CA THR A 32 -7.06 -6.51 -5.52
C THR A 32 -6.08 -6.36 -6.70
N LEU A 33 -4.79 -6.24 -6.40
CA LEU A 33 -3.71 -6.07 -7.37
C LEU A 33 -3.03 -7.38 -7.74
N GLY A 34 -3.43 -8.49 -7.12
CA GLY A 34 -2.78 -9.80 -7.29
C GLY A 34 -1.43 -9.89 -6.59
N LEU A 35 -1.17 -9.04 -5.60
CA LEU A 35 0.05 -9.05 -4.79
C LEU A 35 -0.16 -9.92 -3.55
N SER A 36 0.85 -10.73 -3.21
CA SER A 36 0.80 -11.53 -1.99
C SER A 36 1.01 -10.64 -0.77
N THR A 37 0.31 -10.96 0.31
CA THR A 37 0.43 -10.32 1.61
C THR A 37 1.07 -11.24 2.64
N GLU A 38 1.61 -12.39 2.20
CA GLU A 38 2.10 -13.46 3.08
C GLU A 38 3.39 -13.08 3.81
N ASP A 39 4.22 -12.24 3.21
CA ASP A 39 5.46 -11.72 3.83
C ASP A 39 5.22 -10.47 4.70
N LEU A 40 3.98 -9.98 4.81
CA LEU A 40 3.67 -8.76 5.56
C LEU A 40 3.27 -9.09 7.00
N GLU A 41 4.25 -9.03 7.89
CA GLU A 41 4.05 -9.01 9.35
C GLU A 41 3.46 -7.66 9.78
N LEU A 42 2.14 -7.54 9.66
CA LEU A 42 1.36 -6.39 10.11
C LEU A 42 0.33 -6.87 11.13
N GLU A 43 0.35 -6.30 12.34
CA GLU A 43 -0.66 -6.55 13.37
C GLU A 43 -1.90 -5.71 13.07
N ASP A 44 -3.11 -6.22 13.28
CA ASP A 44 -4.35 -5.57 12.83
C ASP A 44 -4.61 -4.17 13.44
N ASP A 45 -3.95 -3.83 14.56
CA ASP A 45 -4.01 -2.51 15.21
C ASP A 45 -2.91 -1.53 14.72
N ASP A 46 -2.03 -1.95 13.82
CA ASP A 46 -0.98 -1.10 13.27
C ASP A 46 -1.56 0.02 12.39
N ALA A 47 -1.04 1.23 12.58
CA ALA A 47 -1.33 2.35 11.69
C ALA A 47 -0.28 2.40 10.58
N ILE A 48 -0.66 2.02 9.36
CA ILE A 48 0.23 2.08 8.20
C ILE A 48 0.20 3.50 7.67
N THR A 49 1.24 4.27 7.99
CA THR A 49 1.45 5.62 7.45
C THR A 49 2.01 5.54 6.03
N LEU A 50 1.99 6.68 5.34
CA LEU A 50 2.55 6.80 3.98
C LEU A 50 4.03 6.39 3.92
N ASP A 51 4.82 6.70 4.94
CA ASP A 51 6.23 6.32 5.01
C ASP A 51 6.40 4.79 5.10
N VAL A 52 5.66 4.13 5.99
CA VAL A 52 5.66 2.65 6.13
C VAL A 52 5.19 1.99 4.83
N PHE A 53 4.15 2.55 4.22
CA PHE A 53 3.65 2.11 2.92
C PHE A 53 4.73 2.23 1.83
N LYS A 54 5.45 3.36 1.76
CA LYS A 54 6.56 3.58 0.83
C LYS A 54 7.73 2.61 1.06
N GLU A 55 8.06 2.33 2.32
CA GLU A 55 9.12 1.39 2.68
C GLU A 55 8.79 -0.02 2.23
N GLY A 56 7.61 -0.54 2.55
CA GLY A 56 7.17 -1.89 2.14
C GLY A 56 7.05 -2.06 0.62
N ILE A 57 6.88 -0.95 -0.08
CA ILE A 57 6.78 -0.87 -1.53
C ILE A 57 8.17 -0.79 -2.19
N CYS A 58 9.14 -0.07 -1.60
CA CYS A 58 10.51 0.00 -2.12
C CYS A 58 11.28 -1.31 -1.96
N THR A 59 10.88 -2.19 -1.05
CA THR A 59 11.47 -3.51 -0.87
C THR A 59 11.16 -4.48 -2.02
N ASP A 60 10.08 -4.27 -2.79
CA ASP A 60 9.79 -5.04 -4.00
C ASP A 60 9.28 -4.16 -5.17
N PRO A 61 10.18 -3.74 -6.08
CA PRO A 61 9.83 -2.86 -7.20
C PRO A 61 8.96 -3.53 -8.28
N LEU A 62 8.82 -4.86 -8.31
CA LEU A 62 8.00 -5.57 -9.31
C LEU A 62 6.51 -5.45 -8.98
N SER A 63 6.17 -5.47 -7.70
CA SER A 63 4.80 -5.39 -7.17
C SER A 63 4.11 -4.07 -7.54
N LEU A 64 4.86 -2.96 -7.59
CA LEU A 64 4.35 -1.64 -7.98
C LEU A 64 4.05 -1.45 -9.46
N GLN A 65 4.89 -2.00 -10.35
CA GLN A 65 4.66 -1.87 -11.79
C GLN A 65 3.35 -2.54 -12.21
N ALA A 66 2.95 -3.60 -11.50
CA ALA A 66 1.66 -4.24 -11.69
C ALA A 66 0.50 -3.32 -11.27
N PHE A 67 0.63 -2.59 -10.16
CA PHE A 67 -0.38 -1.61 -9.70
C PHE A 67 -0.50 -0.43 -10.67
N ALA A 68 0.60 0.27 -10.93
CA ALA A 68 0.58 1.54 -11.67
C ALA A 68 0.16 1.39 -13.14
N ARG A 69 0.15 0.17 -13.70
CA ARG A 69 -0.37 -0.12 -15.04
C ARG A 69 -1.89 -0.32 -15.09
N ARG A 70 -2.54 -0.42 -13.92
CA ARG A 70 -3.97 -0.72 -13.79
C ARG A 70 -4.86 0.54 -13.71
N PHE A 71 -4.24 1.71 -13.55
CA PHE A 71 -4.87 3.05 -13.49
C PHE A 71 -4.13 3.98 -14.44
#